data_AF-A0A2U9NZ03-F1
#
_entry.id   AF-A0A2U9NZ03-F1
#
_cell.length_a   1.000
_cell.length_b   1.000
_cell.length_c   1.000
_cell.angle_alpha   90.00
_cell.angle_beta   90.00
_cell.angle_gamma   90.00
#
_symmetry.space_group_name_H-M   'P 1'
#
loop_
_entity.id
_entity.type
_entity.pdbx_description
1 polymer ?
#
loop_
_entity_poly.entity_id
_entity_poly.type
_entity_poly.pdbx_seq_one_letter_code
_entity_poly.pdbx_strand_id
1 'polypeptide(L)' 'MPRYLIVHPRDQKRDDVLVEGENLELFFTAGWAVLSDANGICLAIPSGQGASIQRVDVQEPAPQEE' A
#
# COMPACT_ATOMS: atom_id res chain seq x y z
N MET A 1 -13.23 4.67 2.83
CA MET A 1 -12.78 3.47 2.08
C MET A 1 -11.27 3.43 2.18
N PRO A 2 -10.67 2.41 2.80
CA PRO A 2 -9.21 2.27 2.85
C PRO A 2 -8.57 2.38 1.47
N ARG A 3 -7.45 3.10 1.40
CA ARG A 3 -6.74 3.36 0.14
C ARG A 3 -5.24 3.34 0.39
N TYR A 4 -4.53 2.54 -0.39
CA TYR A 4 -3.08 2.39 -0.30
C TYR A 4 -2.43 2.77 -1.63
N LEU A 5 -1.41 3.62 -1.57
CA LEU A 5 -0.53 3.94 -2.67
C LEU A 5 0.76 3.14 -2.53
N ILE A 6 1.09 2.39 -3.58
CA ILE A 6 2.29 1.56 -3.68
C ILE A 6 3.24 2.28 -4.63
N VAL A 7 4.35 2.77 -4.10
CA VAL A 7 5.37 3.49 -4.87
C VAL A 7 6.53 2.54 -5.13
N HIS A 8 6.82 2.30 -6.41
CA HIS A 8 7.91 1.42 -6.82
C HIS A 8 9.23 2.19 -6.99
N PRO A 9 10.39 1.56 -6.70
CA PRO A 9 11.68 2.15 -7.04
C PRO A 9 11.76 2.44 -8.55
N ARG A 10 12.27 3.63 -8.91
CA ARG A 10 12.35 4.08 -10.31
C ARG A 10 13.13 3.12 -11.21
N ASP A 11 14.14 2.44 -10.67
CA ASP A 11 14.95 1.45 -11.39
C ASP A 11 14.18 0.21 -11.83
N GLN A 12 13.02 -0.08 -11.23
CA GLN A 12 12.20 -1.23 -11.58
C GLN A 12 11.22 -0.98 -12.73
N LYS A 13 11.16 0.24 -13.28
CA LYS A 13 10.27 0.61 -14.41
C LYS A 13 8.82 0.12 -14.20
N ARG A 14 8.34 0.16 -12.96
CA ARG A 14 6.95 -0.14 -12.60
C ARG A 14 6.27 1.15 -12.22
N ASP A 15 5.03 1.29 -12.67
CA ASP A 15 4.19 2.41 -12.27
C ASP A 15 3.75 2.28 -10.82
N ASP A 16 3.43 3.42 -10.22
CA ASP A 16 2.82 3.46 -8.90
C ASP A 16 1.39 2.92 -8.98
N VAL A 17 0.97 2.18 -7.95
CA VAL A 17 -0.33 1.50 -7.95
C VAL A 17 -1.17 2.04 -6.80
N LEU A 18 -2.39 2.45 -7.11
CA LEU A 18 -3.39 2.81 -6.11
C LEU A 18 -4.38 1.66 -5.94
N VAL A 19 -4.55 1.19 -4.71
CA VAL A 19 -5.52 0.13 -4.36
C VAL A 19 -6.51 0.71 -3.35
N GLU A 20 -7.80 0.58 -3.62
CA GLU A 20 -8.87 1.04 -2.75
C GLU A 20 -10.01 0.01 -2.66
N GLY A 21 -10.60 -0.14 -1.47
CA GLY A 21 -11.61 -1.17 -1.21
C GLY A 21 -12.33 -0.92 0.12
N GLU A 22 -13.63 -1.23 0.22
CA GLU A 22 -14.40 -1.02 1.46
C GLU A 22 -13.94 -1.93 2.62
N ASN A 23 -13.38 -3.10 2.28
CA ASN A 23 -12.84 -4.07 3.25
C ASN A 23 -11.36 -4.36 2.97
N LEU A 24 -10.62 -3.38 2.46
CA LEU A 24 -9.22 -3.55 2.07
C LEU A 24 -8.32 -3.53 3.31
N GLU A 25 -7.65 -4.65 3.54
CA GLU A 25 -6.72 -4.86 4.65
C GLU A 25 -5.29 -5.04 4.12
N LEU A 26 -4.32 -4.53 4.88
CA LEU A 26 -2.90 -4.72 4.64
C LEU A 26 -2.31 -5.54 5.78
N PHE A 27 -1.68 -6.67 5.46
CA PHE A 27 -0.95 -7.49 6.42
C PHE A 27 0.41 -7.92 5.87
N PHE A 28 1.34 -8.22 6.78
CA PHE A 28 2.69 -8.66 6.43
C PHE A 28 2.88 -10.12 6.83
N THR A 29 3.33 -10.96 5.90
CA THR A 29 3.56 -12.38 6.16
C THR A 29 4.71 -12.92 5.32
N ALA A 30 5.58 -13.74 5.91
CA ALA A 30 6.63 -14.49 5.21
C ALA A 30 7.46 -13.68 4.17
N GLY A 31 7.78 -12.41 4.46
CA GLY A 31 8.50 -11.54 3.52
C GLY A 31 7.63 -10.92 2.43
N TRP A 32 6.33 -10.84 2.64
CA TRP A 32 5.36 -10.22 1.74
C TRP A 32 4.54 -9.17 2.48
N ALA A 33 4.21 -8.11 1.76
CA ALA A 33 3.09 -7.23 2.07
C ALA A 33 1.90 -7.64 1.20
N VAL A 34 0.77 -7.97 1.82
CA VAL A 34 -0.41 -8.49 1.13
C VAL A 34 -1.58 -7.56 1.40
N LEU A 35 -2.19 -7.08 0.31
CA LEU A 35 -3.46 -6.39 0.31
C LEU A 35 -4.56 -7.38 -0.07
N SER A 36 -5.59 -7.50 0.76
CA SER A 36 -6.75 -8.35 0.51
C SER A 36 -8.06 -7.64 0.84
N ASP A 37 -9.12 -8.09 0.19
CA ASP A 37 -10.50 -7.72 0.51
C ASP A 37 -11.35 -8.97 0.79
N ALA A 38 -12.67 -8.79 0.87
CA ALA A 38 -13.62 -9.88 1.09
C ALA A 38 -13.61 -10.96 -0.01
N ASN A 39 -13.04 -10.69 -1.19
CA ASN A 39 -12.93 -11.61 -2.31
C ASN A 39 -11.58 -12.33 -2.38
N GLY A 40 -10.60 -11.93 -1.55
CA GLY A 40 -9.27 -12.55 -1.47
C GLY A 40 -8.14 -11.56 -1.71
N ILE A 41 -7.03 -12.05 -2.24
CA ILE A 41 -5.81 -11.25 -2.44
C ILE A 41 -6.00 -10.30 -3.62
N CYS A 42 -5.85 -9.00 -3.37
CA CYS A 42 -5.86 -7.96 -4.40
C CYS A 42 -4.46 -7.70 -4.94
N LEU A 43 -3.45 -7.62 -4.07
CA LEU A 43 -2.06 -7.38 -4.43
C LEU A 43 -1.10 -8.00 -3.40
N ALA A 44 -0.01 -8.60 -3.87
CA ALA A 44 1.05 -9.11 -3.00
C ALA A 44 2.42 -8.60 -3.49
N ILE A 45 3.20 -8.03 -2.56
CA ILE A 45 4.48 -7.37 -2.86
C ILE A 45 5.57 -8.06 -2.03
N PRO A 46 6.63 -8.59 -2.65
CA PRO A 46 7.74 -9.17 -1.91
C PRO A 46 8.58 -8.07 -1.25
N SER A 47 9.04 -8.32 -0.03
CA SER A 47 9.82 -7.36 0.77
C SER A 47 11.14 -6.96 0.11
N GLY A 48 11.71 -7.83 -0.72
CA GLY A 48 12.92 -7.55 -1.50
C GLY A 48 12.72 -6.55 -2.64
N GLN A 49 11.47 -6.18 -2.95
CA GLN A 49 11.17 -5.25 -4.04
C GLN A 49 11.41 -3.78 -3.65
N GLY A 50 11.57 -3.46 -2.37
CA GLY A 50 11.82 -2.09 -1.91
C GLY A 50 10.70 -1.09 -2.23
N ALA A 51 9.48 -1.57 -2.46
CA ALA A 51 8.32 -0.70 -2.66
C ALA A 51 7.91 -0.03 -1.35
N SER A 52 7.50 1.23 -1.43
CA SER A 52 6.89 1.95 -0.32
C SER A 52 5.37 1.78 -0.37
N ILE A 53 4.74 1.50 0.77
CA ILE A 53 3.29 1.32 0.88
C ILE A 53 2.78 2.40 1.83
N GLN A 54 1.94 3.29 1.32
CA GLN A 54 1.38 4.41 2.07
C GLN A 54 -0.13 4.30 2.13
N ARG A 55 -0.71 4.46 3.33
CA ARG A 55 -2.15 4.58 3.49
C ARG A 55 -2.55 6.05 3.27
N VAL A 56 -3.36 6.32 2.25
CA VAL A 56 -3.67 7.69 1.78
C VAL A 56 -5.14 8.08 1.97
N ASP A 57 -5.96 7.21 2.58
CA ASP A 57 -7.31 7.57 3.02
C ASP A 57 -7.35 8.34 4.35
N VAL A 58 -6.26 8.31 5.11
CA VAL A 58 -6.12 9.07 6.36
C VAL A 58 -5.45 10.40 6.03
N GLN A 59 -6.19 11.50 6.15
CA GLN A 59 -5.54 12.82 6.26
C GLN A 59 -4.91 12.89 7.65
N GLU A 60 -3.60 12.69 7.74
CA GLU A 60 -2.88 13.22 8.90
C GLU A 60 -3.08 14.73 8.91
N PRO A 61 -3.50 15.34 10.05
CA PRO A 61 -3.49 16.79 10.15
C PRO A 61 -2.05 17.23 9.90
N ALA A 62 -1.87 18.17 8.97
CA ALA A 62 -0.56 18.75 8.69
C ALA A 62 0.08 19.18 10.03
N PRO A 63 1.36 18.88 10.28
CA PRO A 63 2.04 19.34 11.48
C PRO A 63 1.85 20.86 11.56
N GLN A 64 1.16 21.34 12.60
CA GLN A 64 1.08 22.77 12.86
C GLN A 64 2.48 23.19 13.35
N GLU A 65 3.19 23.99 12.56
CA GLU A 65 4.39 24.69 13.03
C GLU A 65 3.94 25.68 14.13
N GLU A 66 4.53 25.55 15.32
CA GLU A 66 4.32 26.43 16.47
C GLU A 66 5.26 27.65 16.41
#